data_AF-A0A0Q7B4R8-F1
#
_entry.id   AF-A0A0Q7B4R8-F1
#
_cell.length_a   1.000
_cell.length_b   1.000
_cell.length_c   1.000
_cell.angle_alpha   90.00
_cell.angle_beta   90.00
_cell.angle_gamma   90.00
#
_symmetry.space_group_name_H-M   'P 1'
#
loop_
_entity.id
_entity.type
_entity.pdbx_description
1 polymer ?
#
loop_
_entity_poly.entity_id
_entity_poly.type
_entity_poly.pdbx_seq_one_letter_code
_entity_poly.pdbx_strand_id
1 'polypeptide(L)' 'MALTISTTRRLVSIAEAAEILGVSTKTVRRFIAAGNLEAVRLGRRTIRIKTESLDRFIDAHPINTWRGRSA' A
#
# COMPACT_ATOMS: atom_id res chain seq x y z
N MET A 1 -19.32 -14.24 -23.09
CA MET A 1 -19.57 -13.06 -22.23
C MET A 1 -18.27 -12.75 -21.50
N ALA A 2 -17.53 -11.72 -21.95
CA ALA A 2 -16.28 -11.32 -21.29
C ALA A 2 -16.60 -10.39 -20.12
N LEU A 3 -16.08 -10.71 -18.93
CA LEU A 3 -16.13 -9.82 -17.78
C LEU A 3 -15.20 -8.63 -18.06
N THR A 4 -15.74 -7.42 -18.13
CA THR A 4 -14.93 -6.20 -18.17
C THR A 4 -14.28 -6.01 -16.80
N ILE A 5 -13.02 -6.41 -16.66
CA ILE A 5 -12.17 -5.99 -15.55
C ILE A 5 -11.82 -4.53 -15.75
N SER A 6 -12.66 -3.64 -15.23
CA SER A 6 -12.33 -2.22 -15.05
C SER A 6 -11.25 -2.12 -13.98
N THR A 7 -9.99 -2.28 -14.36
CA THR A 7 -8.84 -1.98 -13.50
C THR A 7 -8.73 -0.47 -13.34
N THR A 8 -9.68 0.12 -12.61
CA THR A 8 -9.60 1.51 -12.20
C THR A 8 -8.36 1.62 -11.33
N ARG A 9 -7.28 2.18 -11.88
CA ARG A 9 -6.04 2.46 -11.16
C ARG A 9 -6.36 3.49 -10.08
N ARG A 10 -6.78 3.01 -8.91
CA ARG A 10 -7.13 3.86 -7.77
C ARG A 10 -5.83 4.37 -7.14
N LEU A 11 -5.77 5.69 -7.06
CA LEU A 11 -4.68 6.45 -6.47
C LEU A 11 -5.20 7.10 -5.19
N VAL A 12 -4.69 6.63 -4.06
CA VAL A 12 -5.07 7.17 -2.75
C VAL A 12 -4.05 8.22 -2.30
N SER A 13 -4.49 9.17 -1.49
CA SER A 13 -3.63 10.13 -0.83
C SER A 13 -2.82 9.48 0.29
N ILE A 14 -1.80 10.20 0.79
CA ILE A 14 -1.05 9.77 1.97
C ILE A 14 -1.95 9.64 3.21
N ALA A 15 -2.98 10.50 3.33
CA ALA A 15 -3.92 10.46 4.44
C ALA A 15 -4.81 9.21 4.36
N GLU A 16 -5.38 8.93 3.20
CA GLU A 16 -6.19 7.71 3.01
C GLU A 16 -5.36 6.43 3.21
N ALA A 17 -4.12 6.39 2.71
CA ALA A 17 -3.22 5.26 2.96
C ALA A 17 -2.89 5.08 4.45
N ALA A 18 -2.78 6.18 5.20
CA ALA A 18 -2.55 6.16 6.64
C ALA A 18 -3.74 5.54 7.38
N GLU A 19 -4.97 5.92 7.01
CA GLU A 19 -6.20 5.32 7.54
C GLU A 19 -6.31 3.83 7.19
N ILE A 20 -6.06 3.46 5.93
CA ILE A 20 -6.12 2.06 5.47
C ILE A 20 -5.15 1.17 6.25
N LEU A 21 -3.91 1.64 6.45
CA LEU A 21 -2.87 0.88 7.14
C LEU A 21 -2.95 1.01 8.68
N GLY A 22 -3.79 1.89 9.21
CA GLY A 22 -3.85 2.20 10.65
C GLY A 22 -2.55 2.80 11.19
N VAL A 23 -1.81 3.58 10.39
CA VAL A 23 -0.52 4.17 10.76
C VAL A 23 -0.51 5.69 10.56
N SER A 24 0.43 6.40 11.17
CA SER A 24 0.57 7.84 10.94
C SER A 24 0.97 8.18 9.50
N THR A 25 0.58 9.35 9.00
CA THR A 25 1.05 9.87 7.70
C THR A 25 2.57 10.03 7.63
N LYS A 26 3.26 10.21 8.76
CA LYS A 26 4.72 10.20 8.86
C LYS A 26 5.29 8.80 8.55
N THR A 27 4.65 7.76 9.08
CA THR A 27 5.00 6.36 8.80
C THR A 27 4.81 6.04 7.31
N VAL A 28 3.70 6.47 6.70
CA VAL A 28 3.48 6.29 5.26
C VAL A 28 4.58 6.97 4.44
N ARG A 29 4.95 8.22 4.76
CA ARG A 29 6.07 8.91 4.09
C ARG A 29 7.40 8.15 4.25
N ARG A 30 7.65 7.54 5.41
CA ARG A 30 8.83 6.70 5.64
C ARG A 30 8.82 5.47 4.75
N PHE A 31 7.68 4.79 4.60
CA PHE A 31 7.56 3.64 3.69
C PHE A 31 7.76 4.03 2.22
N ILE A 32 7.29 5.20 1.81
CA ILE A 32 7.56 5.72 0.46
C ILE A 32 9.07 6.00 0.29
N ALA A 33 9.70 6.66 1.25
CA ALA A 33 11.14 6.97 1.20
C ALA A 33 12.00 5.70 1.21
N ALA A 34 11.57 4.66 1.91
CA ALA A 34 12.21 3.35 1.94
C ALA A 34 11.92 2.49 0.68
N GLY A 35 11.05 2.96 -0.22
CA GLY A 35 10.67 2.24 -1.44
C GLY A 35 9.69 1.08 -1.21
N ASN A 36 9.12 0.94 -0.01
CA ASN A 36 8.14 -0.10 0.29
C ASN A 36 6.75 0.20 -0.30
N LEU A 37 6.43 1.47 -0.53
CA LEU A 37 5.17 1.91 -1.15
C LEU A 37 5.44 2.68 -2.43
N GLU A 38 4.84 2.24 -3.53
CA GLU A 38 4.88 2.93 -4.81
C GLU A 38 3.98 4.16 -4.79
N ALA A 39 4.63 5.32 -4.75
CA ALA A 39 3.97 6.61 -4.83
C ALA A 39 4.23 7.32 -6.16
N VAL A 40 3.19 7.95 -6.70
CA VAL A 40 3.22 8.80 -7.89
C VAL A 40 3.14 10.26 -7.43
N ARG A 41 4.08 11.07 -7.92
CA ARG A 41 4.07 12.53 -7.71
C ARG A 41 3.28 13.19 -8.82
N LEU A 42 2.12 13.74 -8.48
CA LEU A 42 1.23 14.45 -9.42
C LEU A 42 1.44 15.97 -9.40
N GLY A 43 2.23 16.49 -8.47
CA GLY A 43 2.58 17.90 -8.39
C GLY A 43 3.54 18.21 -7.25
N ARG A 44 3.88 19.49 -7.08
CA ARG A 44 4.84 19.95 -6.05
C ARG A 44 4.50 19.47 -4.63
N ARG A 45 3.22 19.40 -4.29
CA ARG A 45 2.72 18.97 -2.96
C ARG A 45 1.76 17.78 -3.03
N THR A 46 1.56 17.22 -4.21
CA THR A 46 0.54 16.18 -4.44
C THR A 46 1.22 14.86 -4.70
N ILE A 47 1.24 14.01 -3.68
CA ILE A 47 1.72 12.62 -3.76
C ILE A 47 0.51 11.71 -3.60
N ARG A 48 0.41 10.73 -4.49
CA ARG A 48 -0.58 9.66 -4.43
C ARG A 48 0.12 8.31 -4.35
N ILE A 49 -0.52 7.32 -3.77
CA ILE A 49 -0.03 5.96 -3.63
C ILE A 49 -0.95 5.06 -4.44
N LYS A 50 -0.38 4.11 -5.17
CA LYS A 50 -1.19 3.14 -5.90
C LYS A 50 -1.84 2.16 -4.92
N THR A 51 -3.15 1.92 -5.02
CA THR A 51 -3.83 0.96 -4.14
C THR A 51 -3.21 -0.44 -4.22
N GLU A 52 -2.86 -0.89 -5.42
CA GLU A 52 -2.15 -2.18 -5.64
C GLU A 52 -0.84 -2.30 -4.85
N SER A 53 -0.16 -1.19 -4.56
CA SER A 53 1.06 -1.21 -3.77
C SER A 53 0.79 -1.35 -2.28
N LEU A 54 -0.36 -0.86 -1.80
CA LEU A 54 -0.78 -1.07 -0.42
C LEU A 54 -1.16 -2.53 -0.21
N ASP A 55 -1.89 -3.13 -1.16
CA ASP A 55 -2.26 -4.54 -1.11
C ASP A 55 -1.00 -5.43 -1.06
N ARG A 56 -0.04 -5.19 -1.98
CA ARG A 56 1.26 -5.89 -1.96
C ARG A 56 2.03 -5.69 -0.64
N PHE A 57 1.95 -4.51 -0.05
CA PHE A 57 2.65 -4.22 1.20
C PHE A 57 2.06 -5.01 2.37
N ILE A 58 0.73 -5.16 2.42
CA ILE A 58 0.02 -5.96 3.42
C ILE A 58 0.38 -7.44 3.25
N ASP A 59 0.31 -7.95 2.03
CA ASP A 59 0.60 -9.35 1.71
C ASP A 59 2.06 -9.74 2.01
N ALA A 60 2.99 -8.79 1.93
CA ALA A 60 4.41 -9.00 2.20
C ALA A 60 4.77 -9.07 3.69
N HIS A 61 3.88 -8.68 4.62
CA HIS A 61 4.16 -8.66 6.07
C HIS A 61 3.27 -9.61 6.89
N PRO A 62 3.17 -10.91 6.56
CA PRO A 62 2.41 -11.86 7.35
C PRO A 62 3.15 -12.17 8.66
N ILE A 63 2.62 -11.71 9.78
CA ILE A 63 3.16 -12.02 11.12
C ILE A 63 2.71 -13.38 11.65
N ASN A 64 1.75 -14.05 10.99
CA ASN A 64 1.14 -15.29 11.45
C ASN A 64 1.86 -16.56 10.95
N THR A 65 3.10 -16.45 10.46
CA THR A 65 3.93 -17.63 10.16
C THR A 65 4.49 -18.26 11.44
N TRP A 66 3.61 -18.50 12.42
CA TRP A 66 3.81 -19.56 13.41
C TRP A 66 3.79 -20.89 12.67
N ARG A 67 4.90 -21.20 11.99
CA ARG A 67 5.18 -22.57 11.59
C ARG A 67 5.36 -23.32 12.89
N GLY A 68 4.33 -24.10 13.24
CA GLY A 68 4.42 -25.09 14.30
C GLY A 68 5.74 -25.85 14.13
N ARG A 69 6.62 -25.65 15.11
CA ARG A 69 7.82 -26.46 15.29
C ARG A 69 7.32 -27.90 15.40
N SER A 70 7.39 -28.61 14.28
CA SER A 70 6.95 -29.99 14.16
C SER A 70 8.15 -30.89 14.44
N ALA A 71 7.92 -31.87 15.31
CA ALA A 71 8.79 -32.97 15.72
C ALA A 71 9.97 -32.63 16.64
#